data_AF-A0A1H8CAY4-F1
#
_entry.id   AF-A0A1H8CAY4-F1
#
_cell.length_a   1.000
_cell.length_b   1.000
_cell.length_c   1.000
_cell.angle_alpha   90.00
_cell.angle_beta   90.00
_cell.angle_gamma   90.00
#
_symmetry.space_group_name_H-M   'P 1'
#
loop_
_entity.id
_entity.type
_entity.pdbx_description
1 polymer ?
#
loop_
_entity_poly.entity_id
_entity_poly.type
_entity_poly.pdbx_seq_one_letter_code
_entity_poly.pdbx_strand_id
1 'polypeptide(L)' 'MFGLGPTELILILFIALVIFGPSKLPEIGKSIGKGISEFKSAAQEIEEKVVDNSKE' A
#
# COMPACT_ATOMS: atom_id res chain seq x y z
N MET A 1 21.02 -14.52 16.37
CA MET A 1 21.62 -13.24 16.81
C MET A 1 21.55 -12.14 15.72
N PHE A 2 20.59 -12.20 14.79
CA PHE A 2 20.41 -11.16 13.77
C PHE A 2 18.91 -11.10 13.41
N GLY A 3 18.14 -10.48 14.28
CA GLY A 3 16.79 -10.03 13.94
C GLY A 3 16.89 -8.54 13.67
N LEU A 4 16.35 -8.07 12.55
CA LEU A 4 16.15 -6.64 12.36
C LEU A 4 15.22 -6.16 13.46
N GLY A 5 15.79 -5.52 14.48
CA GLY A 5 15.03 -4.95 15.56
C GLY A 5 14.32 -3.67 15.09
N PRO A 6 13.36 -3.18 15.88
CA PRO A 6 12.74 -1.88 15.64
C PRO A 6 13.78 -0.75 15.48
N THR A 7 14.90 -0.85 16.22
CA THR A 7 16.00 0.12 16.18
C THR A 7 16.74 0.10 14.84
N GLU A 8 17.11 -1.07 14.31
CA GLU A 8 17.76 -1.17 13.00
C GLU A 8 16.85 -0.69 11.87
N LEU A 9 15.55 -1.01 11.94
CA LEU A 9 14.56 -0.52 10.98
C LEU A 9 14.44 1.01 11.01
N ILE A 10 14.45 1.63 12.19
CA ILE A 10 14.44 3.09 12.34
C ILE A 10 15.69 3.71 11.73
N LEU A 11 16.86 3.11 11.91
CA LEU A 11 18.11 3.61 11.32
C LEU A 11 18.08 3.55 9.79
N ILE A 12 17.62 2.43 9.24
CA ILE A 12 17.44 2.27 7.78
C ILE A 12 16.44 3.29 7.25
N LEU A 13 15.31 3.45 7.94
CA LEU A 13 14.29 4.43 7.58
C LEU A 13 14.87 5.85 7.61
N PHE A 14 15.69 6.19 8.61
CA PHE A 14 16.34 7.50 8.70
C PHE A 14 17.27 7.75 7.51
N ILE A 15 18.10 6.79 7.12
CA ILE A 15 18.97 6.92 5.94
C ILE A 15 18.13 7.06 4.66
N ALA A 16 17.08 6.24 4.51
CA ALA A 16 16.16 6.33 3.38
C ALA A 16 15.47 7.70 3.34
N LEU A 17 15.09 8.26 4.49
CA LEU A 17 14.50 9.59 4.61
C LEU A 17 15.47 10.72 4.26
N VAL A 18 16.77 10.58 4.52
CA VAL A 18 17.77 11.57 4.09
C VAL A 18 17.93 11.54 2.57
N ILE A 19 17.91 10.35 1.95
CA ILE A 19 18.07 10.20 0.50
C ILE A 19 16.81 10.64 -0.25
N PHE A 20 15.65 10.13 0.16
CA PHE A 20 14.37 10.36 -0.53
C PHE A 20 13.61 11.59 -0.01
N GLY A 21 13.82 11.99 1.24
CA GLY A 21 13.08 13.06 1.90
C GLY A 21 11.81 12.55 2.61
N PRO A 22 11.46 13.10 3.80
CA PRO A 22 10.26 12.70 4.55
C PRO A 22 8.95 13.01 3.86
N SER A 23 8.93 13.96 2.92
CA SER A 23 7.74 14.30 2.15
C SER A 23 7.40 13.26 1.08
N LYS A 24 8.37 12.46 0.61
CA LYS A 24 8.12 11.45 -0.45
C LYS A 24 7.38 10.23 0.08
N LEU A 25 7.63 9.79 1.31
CA LEU A 25 6.93 8.65 1.90
C LEU A 25 5.39 8.80 1.93
N PRO A 26 4.81 9.91 2.44
CA PRO A 26 3.36 10.09 2.42
C PRO A 26 2.81 10.32 1.01
N GLU A 27 3.59 10.89 0.10
CA GLU A 27 3.20 11.04 -1.31
C GLU A 27 3.06 9.67 -2.00
N ILE A 28 4.07 8.81 -1.85
CA ILE A 28 4.03 7.42 -2.34
C ILE A 28 2.89 6.64 -1.68
N GLY A 29 2.73 6.77 -0.37
CA GLY A 29 1.64 6.13 0.37
C GLY A 29 0.25 6.56 -0.11
N LYS A 30 0.05 7.84 -0.42
CA LYS A 30 -1.22 8.34 -0.99
C LYS A 30 -1.48 7.76 -2.38
N SER A 31 -0.48 7.74 -3.26
CA SER A 31 -0.61 7.20 -4.61
C SER A 31 -0.88 5.70 -4.62
N ILE A 32 -0.13 4.93 -3.81
CA ILE A 32 -0.35 3.49 -3.64
C ILE A 32 -1.72 3.24 -2.99
N GLY A 33 -2.06 3.98 -1.94
CA GLY A 33 -3.34 3.82 -1.25
C GLY A 33 -4.54 4.09 -2.16
N LYS A 34 -4.45 5.12 -3.01
CA LYS A 34 -5.47 5.40 -4.03
C LYS A 34 -5.59 4.26 -5.03
N GLY A 35 -4.48 3.75 -5.56
CA GLY A 35 -4.46 2.61 -6.49
C GLY A 35 -5.05 1.34 -5.87
N ILE A 36 -4.72 1.03 -4.61
CA ILE A 36 -5.29 -0.11 -3.88
C ILE A 36 -6.80 0.08 -3.67
N SER A 37 -7.25 1.29 -3.34
CA SER A 37 -8.67 1.60 -3.16
C SER A 37 -9.46 1.40 -4.46
N GLU A 38 -8.96 1.94 -5.56
CA GLU A 38 -9.59 1.80 -6.89
C GLU A 38 -9.60 0.33 -7.34
N PHE A 39 -8.50 -0.39 -7.14
CA PHE A 39 -8.42 -1.82 -7.42
C PHE A 39 -9.44 -2.63 -6.62
N LYS A 40 -9.57 -2.33 -5.31
CA LYS A 40 -10.55 -3.00 -4.45
C LYS A 40 -11.98 -2.73 -4.90
N SER A 41 -12.31 -1.47 -5.24
CA SER A 41 -13.64 -1.11 -5.73
C SER A 41 -13.98 -1.82 -7.04
N ALA A 42 -13.04 -1.86 -7.99
CA ALA A 42 -13.23 -2.57 -9.25
C ALA A 42 -13.40 -4.08 -9.05
N ALA A 43 -12.60 -4.69 -8.16
CA ALA A 43 -12.72 -6.10 -7.83
C ALA A 43 -14.10 -6.43 -7.24
N GLN A 44 -14.63 -5.58 -6.36
CA GLN A 44 -15.96 -5.77 -5.76
C GLN A 44 -17.08 -5.61 -6.81
N GLU A 45 -16.97 -4.64 -7.72
CA GLU A 45 -17.96 -4.47 -8.79
C GLU A 45 -17.99 -5.68 -9.74
N ILE A 46 -16.83 -6.29 -10.01
CA ILE A 46 -16.75 -7.53 -10.80
C ILE A 46 -17.42 -8.68 -10.05
N GLU A 47 -17.16 -8.83 -8.74
CA GLU A 47 -17.77 -9.86 -7.91
C GLU A 47 -19.30 -9.73 -7.88
N GLU A 48 -19.82 -8.51 -7.67
CA GLU A 48 -21.26 -8.22 -7.69
C GLU A 48 -21.88 -8.57 -9.05
N LYS A 49 -21.24 -8.17 -10.17
CA LYS A 49 -21.71 -8.51 -11.52
C LYS A 49 -21.71 -10.01 -11.80
N VAL A 50 -20.70 -10.76 -11.33
CA VAL A 50 -20.64 -12.22 -11.51
C VAL A 50 -21.73 -12.93 -10.70
N VAL A 51 -22.05 -12.44 -9.50
CA VAL A 51 -23.09 -13.01 -8.63
C VAL A 51 -24.50 -12.72 -9.16
N ASP A 52 -24.72 -11.54 -9.74
CA ASP A 52 -26.00 -11.14 -10.35
C ASP A 52 -26.30 -11.95 -11.62
N ASN A 53 -25.32 -12.09 -12.51
CA ASN A 53 -25.46 -12.82 -13.78
C ASN A 53 -25.65 -14.34 -13.63
N SER A 54 -25.42 -14.89 -12.43
CA SER A 54 -25.63 -16.32 -12.13
C SER A 54 -27.01 -16.63 -11.54
N LYS A 55 -27.82 -15.59 -11.25
CA LYS A 55 -29.15 -15.72 -10.64
C LYS A 55 -30.31 -15.51 -11.61
N GLU A 56 -30.03 -15.09 -12.85
CA GLU A 56 -30.93 -15.22 -14.02
C GLU A 56 -30.76 -16.59 -14.69
#